data_AF-I4GQK5-F1
#
_entry.id   AF-I4GQK5-F1
#
_cell.length_a   1.000
_cell.length_b   1.000
_cell.length_c   1.000
_cell.angle_alpha   90.00
_cell.angle_beta   90.00
_cell.angle_gamma   90.00
#
_symmetry.space_group_name_H-M   'P 1'
#
loop_
_entity.id
_entity.type
_entity.pdbx_description
1 polymer ?
#
loop_
_entity_poly.entity_id
_entity_poly.type
_entity_poly.pdbx_seq_one_letter_code
_entity_poly.pdbx_strand_id
1 'polypeptide(L)'
;MRDDLSNLRSSIIEVIALQKRAEQQYNQAQAEVLKWQEIVKISLDKGDDSLAQEANIKKKHHINTANIIKNQLEKLNIQVDKLKEKLPILERKINEKSISSIDTSTEKNIKRGELIPPHQFRQRNY
;
A
#
# COMPACT_ATOMS: atom_id res chain seq x y z
N MET A 1 -4.87 -14.02 -14.12
CA MET A 1 -3.70 -13.21 -14.54
C MET A 1 -4.02 -11.73 -14.63
N ARG A 2 -4.99 -11.28 -15.43
CA ARG A 2 -5.44 -9.87 -15.40
C ARG A 2 -6.15 -9.53 -14.08
N ASP A 3 -6.87 -10.49 -13.51
CA ASP A 3 -7.51 -10.38 -12.19
C ASP A 3 -6.49 -10.33 -11.04
N ASP A 4 -5.33 -11.00 -11.19
CA ASP A 4 -4.29 -11.05 -10.16
C ASP A 4 -3.65 -9.66 -9.95
N LEU A 5 -3.51 -8.87 -11.02
CA LEU A 5 -3.01 -7.49 -10.94
C LEU A 5 -4.03 -6.56 -10.28
N SER A 6 -5.30 -6.70 -10.62
CA SER A 6 -6.38 -5.91 -10.01
C SER A 6 -6.46 -6.19 -8.50
N ASN A 7 -6.44 -7.46 -8.11
CA ASN A 7 -6.47 -7.88 -6.72
C ASN A 7 -5.25 -7.35 -5.94
N LEU A 8 -4.05 -7.42 -6.51
CA LEU A 8 -2.85 -6.88 -5.87
C LEU A 8 -2.95 -5.36 -5.66
N ARG A 9 -3.42 -4.61 -6.67
CA ARG A 9 -3.61 -3.15 -6.56
C ARG A 9 -4.60 -2.81 -5.44
N SER A 10 -5.73 -3.50 -5.36
CA SER A 10 -6.71 -3.32 -4.29
C SER A 10 -6.12 -3.63 -2.91
N SER A 11 -5.39 -4.74 -2.75
CA SER A 11 -4.73 -5.07 -1.48
C SER A 11 -3.70 -4.02 -1.07
N ILE A 12 -2.93 -3.46 -2.02
CA ILE A 12 -2.00 -2.35 -1.72
C ILE A 12 -2.76 -1.12 -1.21
N ILE A 13 -3.88 -0.75 -1.84
CA ILE A 13 -4.71 0.38 -1.43
C ILE A 13 -5.24 0.19 -0.01
N GLU A 14 -5.74 -1.01 0.31
CA GLU A 14 -6.24 -1.34 1.65
C GLU A 14 -5.14 -1.22 2.71
N VAL A 15 -3.95 -1.79 2.47
CA VAL A 15 -2.83 -1.74 3.42
C VAL A 15 -2.33 -0.30 3.59
N ILE A 16 -2.27 0.50 2.51
CA ILE A 16 -1.91 1.93 2.59
C ILE A 16 -2.97 2.72 3.38
N ALA A 17 -4.26 2.42 3.21
CA ALA A 17 -5.31 3.06 3.99
C ALA A 17 -5.20 2.73 5.48
N LEU A 18 -4.87 1.48 5.82
CA LEU A 18 -4.58 1.06 7.19
C LEU A 18 -3.33 1.75 7.75
N GLN A 19 -2.26 1.85 6.96
CA GLN A 19 -1.04 2.57 7.35
C GLN A 19 -1.34 4.03 7.70
N LYS A 20 -2.07 4.75 6.82
CA LYS A 20 -2.45 6.15 7.06
C LYS A 20 -3.32 6.32 8.29
N ARG A 21 -4.26 5.40 8.54
CA ARG A 21 -5.09 5.43 9.74
C ARG A 21 -4.24 5.21 11.00
N ALA A 22 -3.31 4.25 10.96
CA ALA A 22 -2.39 4.01 12.08
C ALA A 22 -1.48 5.23 12.33
N GLU A 23 -0.95 5.86 11.29
CA GLU A 23 -0.19 7.13 11.40
C GLU A 23 -1.01 8.23 12.08
N GLN A 24 -2.27 8.40 11.67
CA GLN A 24 -3.15 9.39 12.29
C GLN A 24 -3.39 9.09 13.78
N GLN A 25 -3.68 7.83 14.13
CA GLN A 25 -3.88 7.41 15.51
C GLN A 25 -2.60 7.57 16.35
N TYR A 26 -1.44 7.29 15.77
CA TYR A 26 -0.15 7.51 16.41
C TYR A 26 0.08 8.99 16.73
N ASN A 27 -0.18 9.87 15.77
CA ASN A 27 -0.07 11.32 15.95
C ASN A 27 -1.03 11.84 17.03
N GLN A 28 -2.26 11.32 17.07
CA GLN A 28 -3.22 11.65 18.12
C GLN A 28 -2.73 11.19 19.51
N ALA A 29 -2.22 9.96 19.61
CA ALA A 29 -1.66 9.46 20.86
C ALA A 29 -0.46 10.31 21.32
N GLN A 30 0.41 10.73 20.41
CA GLN A 30 1.51 11.65 20.73
C GLN A 30 1.03 13.02 21.21
N ALA A 31 -0.01 13.58 20.58
CA ALA A 31 -0.58 14.85 21.01
C ALA A 31 -1.12 14.77 22.46
N GLU A 32 -1.78 13.67 22.82
CA GLU A 32 -2.20 13.41 24.20
C GLU A 32 -1.00 13.28 25.15
N VAL A 33 0.07 12.59 24.75
CA VAL A 33 1.31 12.51 25.55
C VAL A 33 1.86 13.91 25.85
N LEU A 34 1.94 14.78 24.84
CA LEU A 34 2.43 16.15 24.99
C LEU A 34 1.54 16.97 25.92
N LYS A 35 0.22 16.83 25.78
CA LYS A 35 -0.76 17.49 26.66
C LYS A 35 -0.58 17.07 28.11
N TRP A 36 -0.50 15.76 28.39
CA TRP A 36 -0.29 15.27 29.76
C TRP A 36 1.09 15.64 30.29
N GLN A 37 2.12 15.70 29.44
CA GLN A 37 3.44 16.18 29.82
C GLN A 37 3.40 17.65 30.29
N GLU A 38 2.67 18.51 29.58
CA GLU A 38 2.50 19.91 29.98
C GLU A 38 1.74 20.01 31.31
N ILE A 39 0.67 19.22 31.50
CA ILE A 39 -0.07 19.17 32.77
C ILE A 39 0.85 18.74 33.92
N VAL A 40 1.68 17.71 33.72
CA VAL A 40 2.66 17.29 34.74
C VAL A 40 3.57 18.46 35.10
N LYS A 41 4.13 19.16 34.11
CA LYS A 41 5.03 20.30 34.33
C LYS A 41 4.34 21.41 35.13
N ILE A 42 3.16 21.86 34.70
CA ILE A 42 2.38 22.90 35.38
C ILE A 42 2.05 22.50 36.82
N SER A 43 1.75 21.22 37.05
CA SER A 43 1.39 20.72 38.38
C SER A 43 2.59 20.70 39.32
N LEU A 44 3.76 20.29 38.82
CA LEU A 44 5.02 20.36 39.57
C LEU A 44 5.39 21.81 39.90
N ASP A 45 5.23 22.72 38.95
CA ASP A 45 5.50 24.16 39.16
C ASP A 45 4.57 24.77 40.23
N LYS A 46 3.36 24.24 40.37
CA LYS A 46 2.37 24.64 41.39
C LYS A 46 2.54 23.91 42.73
N GLY A 47 3.35 22.86 42.80
CA GLY A 47 3.51 22.02 43.99
C GLY A 47 2.39 20.99 44.19
N ASP A 48 1.56 20.74 43.18
CA ASP A 48 0.48 19.74 43.22
C ASP A 48 0.99 18.35 42.81
N ASP A 49 1.77 17.72 43.68
CA ASP A 49 2.43 16.43 43.43
C ASP A 49 1.44 15.29 43.11
N SER A 50 0.27 15.29 43.75
CA SER A 50 -0.78 14.29 43.51
C SER A 50 -1.30 14.37 42.07
N LEU A 51 -1.61 15.58 41.60
CA LEU A 51 -2.11 15.80 40.24
C LEU A 51 -1.03 15.52 39.19
N ALA A 52 0.23 15.86 39.50
CA ALA A 52 1.38 15.51 38.68
C ALA A 52 1.53 13.98 38.54
N GLN A 53 1.34 13.21 39.61
CA GLN A 53 1.39 11.75 39.54
C GLN A 53 0.28 11.17 38.67
N GLU A 54 -0.97 11.59 38.86
CA GLU A 54 -2.09 11.12 38.04
C GLU A 54 -1.90 11.44 36.55
N ALA A 55 -1.48 12.67 36.24
CA ALA A 55 -1.17 13.09 34.88
C ALA A 55 -0.02 12.27 34.28
N ASN A 56 0.99 11.91 35.09
CA ASN A 56 2.11 11.08 34.64
C ASN A 56 1.67 9.63 34.34
N ILE A 57 0.72 9.07 35.12
CA ILE A 57 0.12 7.76 34.84
C ILE A 57 -0.62 7.80 33.50
N LYS A 58 -1.44 8.83 33.25
CA LYS A 58 -2.14 9.00 31.97
C LYS A 58 -1.18 9.17 30.81
N LYS A 59 -0.13 9.97 30.98
CA LYS A 59 0.95 10.12 30.00
C LYS A 59 1.56 8.76 29.64
N LYS A 60 1.94 7.94 30.64
CA LYS A 60 2.50 6.60 30.43
C LYS A 60 1.55 5.70 29.65
N HIS A 61 0.25 5.75 29.94
CA HIS A 61 -0.74 4.99 29.18
C HIS A 61 -0.74 5.39 27.70
N HIS A 62 -0.78 6.68 27.38
CA HIS A 62 -0.74 7.15 26.00
C HIS A 62 0.60 6.86 25.30
N ILE A 63 1.73 6.89 26.01
CA ILE A 63 3.04 6.45 25.48
C ILE A 63 2.97 4.97 25.08
N ASN A 64 2.43 4.11 25.95
CA ASN A 64 2.29 2.68 25.64
C ASN A 64 1.40 2.46 24.41
N THR A 65 0.27 3.17 24.32
CA THR A 65 -0.61 3.13 23.14
C THR A 65 0.12 3.58 21.88
N ALA A 66 0.87 4.68 21.93
CA ALA A 66 1.67 5.16 20.81
C ALA A 66 2.71 4.13 20.37
N ASN A 67 3.39 3.46 21.31
CA ASN A 67 4.36 2.41 21.01
C ASN A 67 3.71 1.18 20.34
N ILE A 68 2.52 0.77 20.79
CA ILE A 68 1.77 -0.33 20.17
C ILE A 68 1.41 0.03 18.72
N ILE A 69 0.90 1.23 18.48
CA ILE A 69 0.54 1.69 17.13
C ILE A 69 1.79 1.80 16.25
N LYS A 70 2.91 2.30 16.79
CA LYS A 70 4.18 2.36 16.07
C LYS A 70 4.63 0.97 15.59
N ASN A 71 4.56 -0.04 16.47
CA ASN A 71 4.90 -1.42 16.09
C ASN A 71 3.97 -1.98 15.00
N GLN A 72 2.68 -1.59 15.00
CA GLN A 72 1.75 -1.96 13.94
C GLN A 72 2.11 -1.26 12.61
N LEU A 73 2.48 0.01 12.68
CA LEU A 73 2.88 0.84 11.53
C LEU A 73 4.14 0.27 10.86
N GLU A 74 5.14 -0.15 11.63
CA GLU A 74 6.33 -0.83 11.10
C GLU A 74 5.97 -2.11 10.33
N LYS A 75 5.04 -2.93 10.88
CA LYS A 75 4.55 -4.14 10.19
C LYS A 75 3.81 -3.81 8.90
N LEU A 76 3.02 -2.74 8.89
CA LEU A 76 2.29 -2.28 7.70
C LEU A 76 3.26 -1.76 6.63
N ASN A 77 4.28 -1.00 7.01
CA ASN A 77 5.31 -0.52 6.09
C ASN A 77 6.02 -1.67 5.37
N ILE A 78 6.46 -2.69 6.12
CA ILE A 78 7.08 -3.89 5.53
C ILE A 78 6.14 -4.59 4.56
N GLN A 79 4.83 -4.65 4.85
CA GLN A 79 3.84 -5.23 3.96
C GLN A 79 3.66 -4.40 2.69
N VAL A 80 3.54 -3.08 2.82
CA VAL A 80 3.44 -2.16 1.68
C VAL A 80 4.66 -2.30 0.78
N ASP A 81 5.87 -2.33 1.34
CA ASP A 81 7.10 -2.44 0.57
C ASP A 81 7.18 -3.77 -0.19
N LYS A 82 6.85 -4.89 0.48
CA LYS A 82 6.77 -6.21 -0.17
C LYS A 82 5.73 -6.26 -1.30
N LEU A 83 4.59 -5.59 -1.13
CA LEU A 83 3.56 -5.57 -2.16
C LEU A 83 3.95 -4.66 -3.33
N LYS A 84 4.60 -3.52 -3.06
CA LYS A 84 5.15 -2.61 -4.07
C LYS A 84 6.23 -3.27 -4.90
N GLU A 85 7.10 -4.09 -4.31
CA GLU A 85 8.14 -4.84 -5.03
C GLU A 85 7.55 -5.87 -6.00
N LYS A 86 6.43 -6.52 -5.62
CA LYS A 86 5.75 -7.53 -6.45
C LYS A 86 5.00 -6.94 -7.64
N LEU A 87 4.55 -5.69 -7.55
CA LEU A 87 3.76 -5.02 -8.58
C LEU A 87 4.48 -4.94 -9.95
N PRO A 88 5.72 -4.39 -10.07
CA PRO A 88 6.42 -4.31 -11.36
C PRO A 88 6.77 -5.68 -11.94
N ILE A 89 6.99 -6.69 -11.09
CA ILE A 89 7.27 -8.07 -11.54
C ILE A 89 6.02 -8.66 -12.22
N LEU A 90 4.84 -8.44 -11.66
CA LEU A 90 3.58 -8.90 -12.25
C LEU A 90 3.21 -8.11 -13.50
N GLU A 91 3.46 -6.81 -13.51
CA GLU A 91 3.28 -5.99 -14.72
C GLU A 91 4.18 -6.46 -15.87
N ARG A 92 5.44 -6.80 -15.60
CA ARG A 92 6.35 -7.40 -16.60
C ARG A 92 5.89 -8.78 -17.05
N LYS A 93 5.49 -9.68 -16.14
CA LYS A 93 4.98 -11.02 -16.51
C LYS A 93 3.73 -10.95 -17.38
N ILE A 94 2.83 -9.99 -17.14
CA ILE A 94 1.66 -9.78 -17.99
C ILE A 94 2.10 -9.31 -19.38
N ASN A 95 3.03 -8.35 -19.46
CA ASN A 95 3.58 -7.91 -20.74
C ASN A 95 4.31 -9.02 -21.51
N GLU A 96 5.14 -9.83 -20.86
CA GLU A 96 5.87 -10.95 -21.47
C GLU A 96 4.94 -12.05 -21.97
N LYS A 97 3.86 -12.37 -21.23
CA LYS A 97 2.87 -13.35 -21.67
C LYS A 97 2.07 -12.86 -22.86
N SER A 98 1.75 -11.57 -22.94
CA SER A 98 1.11 -10.96 -24.11
C SER A 98 2.02 -10.97 -25.34
N ILE A 99 3.32 -10.74 -25.18
CA ILE A 99 4.27 -10.71 -26.31
C ILE A 99 4.56 -12.13 -26.83
N SER A 100 4.84 -13.09 -25.94
CA SER A 100 5.07 -14.50 -26.33
C SER A 100 3.85 -15.19 -26.96
N SER A 101 2.63 -14.80 -26.56
CA SER A 101 1.41 -15.31 -27.21
C SER A 101 1.16 -14.70 -28.58
N ILE A 102 1.67 -13.50 -28.86
CA ILE A 102 1.69 -12.92 -30.21
C ILE A 102 2.73 -13.65 -31.06
N ASP A 103 3.97 -13.80 -30.57
CA ASP A 103 5.07 -14.42 -31.31
C ASP A 103 4.80 -15.88 -31.71
N THR A 104 4.18 -16.67 -30.82
CA THR A 104 3.83 -18.08 -31.10
C THR A 104 2.68 -18.25 -32.10
N SER A 105 1.77 -17.28 -32.19
CA SER A 105 0.68 -17.26 -33.18
C SER A 105 1.14 -16.73 -34.54
N THR A 106 2.09 -15.80 -34.59
CA THR A 106 2.71 -15.32 -35.84
C THR A 106 3.66 -16.34 -36.46
N GLU A 107 4.48 -17.05 -35.67
CA GLU A 107 5.36 -18.09 -36.23
C GLU A 107 4.61 -19.32 -36.77
N LYS A 108 3.50 -19.74 -36.15
CA LYS A 108 2.70 -20.88 -36.65
C LYS A 108 1.98 -20.57 -37.97
N ASN A 109 1.58 -19.31 -38.20
CA ASN A 109 0.93 -18.90 -39.45
C ASN A 109 1.94 -18.65 -40.58
N ILE A 110 3.16 -18.19 -40.28
CA ILE A 110 4.21 -17.98 -41.29
C ILE A 110 4.81 -19.32 -41.76
N LYS A 111 4.85 -20.36 -40.91
CA LYS A 111 5.35 -21.70 -41.28
C LYS A 111 4.34 -22.61 -42.00
N ARG A 112 3.04 -22.26 -42.01
CA ARG A 112 2.01 -22.95 -42.80
C ARG A 112 1.72 -22.10 -44.04
N GLY A 113 2.56 -22.26 -45.06
CA GLY A 113 2.44 -21.51 -46.31
C GLY A 113 1.07 -21.72 -46.98
N GLU A 114 0.26 -20.67 -46.99
CA GLU A 114 -0.73 -20.44 -48.04
C GLU A 114 -0.46 -19.06 -48.63
N LEU A 115 0.19 -19.06 -49.81
CA LEU A 115 0.19 -17.91 -50.71
C LEU A 115 -1.26 -17.61 -51.09
N ILE A 116 -1.81 -16.48 -50.65
CA ILE A 116 -3.05 -15.94 -51.22
C ILE A 116 -2.64 -14.89 -52.28
N PRO A 117 -2.97 -15.07 -53.57
CA PRO A 117 -2.50 -14.22 -54.65
C PRO A 117 -3.13 -12.80 -54.63
N PRO A 118 -2.44 -11.79 -55.20
CA PRO A 118 -2.82 -10.40 -55.05
C PRO A 118 -3.84 -9.97 -56.12
N HIS A 119 -5.12 -10.31 -55.97
CA HIS A 119 -6.19 -9.61 -56.69
C HIS A 119 -7.54 -9.90 -56.04
N GLN A 120 -8.04 -8.95 -55.23
CA GLN A 120 -9.46 -8.53 -55.17
C GLN A 120 -9.66 -7.52 -54.03
N PHE A 121 -9.10 -6.33 -54.19
CA PHE A 121 -9.70 -5.12 -53.61
C PHE A 121 -10.30 -4.32 -54.76
N ARG A 122 -11.57 -4.58 -55.07
CA ARG A 122 -12.41 -3.60 -55.76
C ARG A 122 -13.85 -3.71 -55.30
N GLN A 123 -14.31 -2.59 -54.72
CA GLN A 123 -15.70 -2.12 -54.57
C GLN A 123 -16.47 -2.85 -53.44
N ARG A 124 -16.89 -2.22 -52.32
CA ARG A 124 -17.62 -0.95 -52.15
C ARG A 124 -18.66 -0.75 -53.25
N ASN A 125 -19.85 -1.32 -53.08
CA ASN A 125 -21.11 -0.56 -53.05
C ASN A 125 -22.33 -1.47 -52.81
N TYR A 126 -23.25 -0.91 -52.01
CA TYR A 126 -24.58 -1.35 -51.57
C TYR A 126 -24.67 -2.51 -50.58
#